data_AF-A0A7C2HLG5-F1
#
_entry.id   AF-A0A7C2HLG5-F1
#
_cell.length_a   1.000
_cell.length_b   1.000
_cell.length_c   1.000
_cell.angle_alpha   90.00
_cell.angle_beta   90.00
_cell.angle_gamma   90.00
#
_symmetry.space_group_name_H-M   'P 1'
#
loop_
_entity.id
_entity.type
_entity.pdbx_description
1 polymer ?
#
loop_
_entity_poly.entity_id
_entity_poly.type
_entity_poly.pdbx_seq_one_letter_code
_entity_poly.pdbx_strand_id
1 'polypeptide(L)'
;MDVRLLISRLASPNTREAAARALALVTAAGFVLTMVVLLASGGGADQWFFVLLVWALFVYVPLRILLEAAQTLGPALRRRLAASAAGRADRYGTRPEIELMVDALLDRHVVMPRIATPVQKGKARDGAVAVLVEAGPDDAGLRRAAGTCLGVVDRWVTILGRWAVDEGRSIQARWGDVRALAAMAAMTRVLLAAYTDRTATTFELGDGQLSDPEEFLDACLDYCDDLALEVDVRAWREPPCGDMLAQTQTDEIRRAWKRFVETGAPALEARTGFVTALFTASSRPAQSTVS
;
A
#
# COMPACT_ATOMS: atom_id res chain seq x y z
N MET A 1 4.03 23.43 5.85
CA MET A 1 3.38 22.11 5.63
C MET A 1 2.12 22.37 4.82
N ASP A 2 2.14 21.99 3.55
CA ASP A 2 1.29 22.59 2.53
C ASP A 2 -0.18 22.13 2.65
N VAL A 3 -1.15 23.06 2.61
CA VAL A 3 -2.60 22.76 2.68
C VAL A 3 -3.01 21.70 1.65
N ARG A 4 -2.26 21.64 0.54
CA ARG A 4 -2.40 20.66 -0.55
C ARG A 4 -2.12 19.21 -0.10
N LEU A 5 -1.17 19.00 0.81
CA LEU A 5 -0.86 17.68 1.40
C LEU A 5 -1.90 17.24 2.43
N LEU A 6 -2.51 18.19 3.16
CA LEU A 6 -3.64 17.91 4.05
C LEU A 6 -4.87 17.47 3.24
N ILE A 7 -5.17 18.17 2.15
CA ILE A 7 -6.25 17.82 1.22
C ILE A 7 -5.96 16.47 0.52
N SER A 8 -4.70 16.18 0.18
CA SER A 8 -4.35 14.88 -0.41
C SER A 8 -4.49 13.73 0.59
N ARG A 9 -4.22 13.95 1.88
CA ARG A 9 -4.42 12.95 2.95
C ARG A 9 -5.89 12.65 3.20
N LEU A 10 -6.75 13.67 3.19
CA LEU A 10 -8.22 13.53 3.27
C LEU A 10 -8.84 12.69 2.14
N ALA A 11 -8.09 12.38 1.08
CA ALA A 11 -8.55 11.48 0.04
C ALA A 11 -8.35 9.98 0.37
N SER A 12 -7.79 9.57 1.51
CA SER A 12 -7.74 8.13 1.86
C SER A 12 -9.03 7.68 2.56
N PRO A 13 -9.65 6.53 2.21
CA PRO A 13 -10.93 6.11 2.77
C PRO A 13 -10.90 5.96 4.30
N ASN A 14 -9.80 5.44 4.86
CA ASN A 14 -9.64 5.29 6.31
C ASN A 14 -9.49 6.63 7.04
N THR A 15 -8.79 7.61 6.44
CA THR A 15 -8.70 8.96 7.04
C THR A 15 -10.00 9.74 6.86
N ARG A 16 -10.80 9.47 5.83
CA ARG A 16 -12.14 10.06 5.66
C ARG A 16 -13.11 9.60 6.74
N GLU A 17 -13.13 8.32 7.05
CA GLU A 17 -14.03 7.79 8.08
C GLU A 17 -13.64 8.34 9.46
N ALA A 18 -12.33 8.37 9.74
CA ALA A 18 -11.80 9.02 10.94
C ALA A 18 -12.11 10.54 10.96
N ALA A 19 -11.96 11.25 9.84
CA ALA A 19 -12.24 12.69 9.74
C ALA A 19 -13.74 13.00 9.85
N ALA A 20 -14.61 12.16 9.29
CA ALA A 20 -16.07 12.31 9.42
C ALA A 20 -16.52 12.08 10.86
N ARG A 21 -15.97 11.07 11.55
CA ARG A 21 -16.21 10.83 12.98
C ARG A 21 -15.66 11.96 13.84
N ALA A 22 -14.43 12.42 13.57
CA ALA A 22 -13.83 13.55 14.27
C ALA A 22 -14.64 14.84 14.08
N LEU A 23 -15.11 15.11 12.85
CA LEU A 23 -15.99 16.24 12.56
C LEU A 23 -17.26 16.14 13.41
N ALA A 24 -17.98 15.01 13.38
CA ALA A 24 -19.18 14.83 14.19
C ALA A 24 -18.90 15.05 15.70
N LEU A 25 -17.79 14.52 16.22
CA LEU A 25 -17.40 14.71 17.62
C LEU A 25 -17.09 16.17 17.96
N VAL A 26 -16.34 16.88 17.12
CA VAL A 26 -16.03 18.31 17.32
C VAL A 26 -17.30 19.15 17.27
N THR A 27 -18.23 18.83 16.36
CA THR A 27 -19.50 19.56 16.23
C THR A 27 -20.41 19.32 17.44
N ALA A 28 -20.46 18.09 17.94
CA ALA A 28 -21.18 17.75 19.17
C ALA A 28 -20.54 18.41 20.41
N ALA A 29 -19.22 18.41 20.51
CA ALA A 29 -18.50 19.07 21.61
C ALA A 29 -18.73 20.59 21.59
N GLY A 30 -18.70 21.20 20.41
CA GLY A 30 -19.01 22.61 20.24
C GLY A 30 -20.43 22.97 20.64
N PHE A 31 -21.42 22.14 20.27
CA PHE A 31 -22.80 22.27 20.73
C PHE A 31 -22.91 22.21 22.26
N VAL A 32 -22.32 21.18 22.89
CA VAL A 32 -22.34 21.00 24.35
C VAL A 32 -21.68 22.18 25.06
N LEU A 33 -20.51 22.62 24.59
CA LEU A 33 -19.80 23.76 25.16
C LEU A 33 -20.64 25.05 25.07
N THR A 34 -21.30 25.27 23.93
CA THR A 34 -22.18 26.42 23.74
C THR A 34 -23.37 26.37 24.71
N MET A 35 -23.97 25.19 24.90
CA MET A 35 -25.05 24.99 25.88
C MET A 35 -24.60 25.25 27.32
N VAL A 36 -23.40 24.79 27.71
CA VAL A 36 -22.83 25.03 29.04
C VAL A 36 -22.62 26.53 29.28
N VAL A 37 -22.11 27.26 28.29
CA VAL A 37 -21.93 28.72 28.38
C VAL A 37 -23.27 29.44 28.49
N LEU A 38 -24.29 29.03 27.72
CA LEU A 38 -25.63 29.61 27.79
C LEU A 38 -26.27 29.40 29.17
N LEU A 39 -26.19 28.18 29.70
CA LEU A 39 -26.67 27.85 31.04
C LEU A 39 -25.95 28.66 32.12
N ALA A 40 -24.63 28.81 32.01
CA ALA A 40 -23.81 29.55 32.97
C ALA A 40 -24.06 31.08 32.92
N SER A 41 -24.49 31.61 31.77
CA SER A 41 -24.78 33.04 31.59
C SER A 41 -26.25 33.42 31.86
N GLY A 42 -27.06 32.47 32.33
CA GLY A 42 -28.49 32.67 32.59
C GLY A 42 -29.36 32.64 31.33
N GLY A 43 -28.80 32.27 30.18
CA GLY A 43 -29.55 31.97 28.97
C GLY A 43 -30.34 30.68 29.16
N GLY A 44 -31.67 30.76 29.04
CA GLY A 44 -32.57 29.63 29.27
C GLY A 44 -32.27 28.43 28.37
N ALA A 45 -32.48 27.23 28.92
CA ALA A 45 -32.32 25.97 28.19
C ALA A 45 -33.21 25.88 26.93
N ASP A 46 -34.26 26.70 26.84
CA ASP A 46 -35.22 26.75 25.72
C ASP A 46 -34.57 27.05 24.36
N GLN A 47 -33.37 27.64 24.32
CA GLN A 47 -32.66 27.93 23.08
C GLN A 47 -31.89 26.72 22.52
N TRP A 48 -31.94 25.55 23.16
CA TRP A 48 -31.19 24.36 22.74
C TRP A 48 -31.43 23.99 21.27
N PHE A 49 -32.67 24.13 20.79
CA PHE A 49 -33.03 23.81 19.42
C PHE A 49 -32.37 24.78 18.43
N PHE A 50 -32.30 26.07 18.77
CA PHE A 50 -31.64 27.09 17.95
C PHE A 50 -30.12 26.83 17.88
N VAL A 51 -29.48 26.55 19.02
CA VAL A 51 -28.05 26.21 19.09
C VAL A 51 -27.75 24.95 18.26
N LEU A 52 -28.61 23.93 18.35
CA LEU A 52 -28.49 22.70 17.57
C LEU A 52 -28.63 22.99 16.07
N LEU A 53 -29.59 23.82 15.68
CA LEU A 53 -29.82 24.22 14.29
C LEU A 53 -28.61 24.99 13.75
N VAL A 54 -28.02 25.89 14.52
CA VAL A 54 -26.80 26.62 14.13
C VAL A 54 -25.64 25.65 13.88
N TRP A 55 -25.34 24.77 14.83
CA TRP A 55 -24.25 23.81 14.70
C TRP A 55 -24.49 22.78 13.59
N ALA A 56 -25.74 22.34 13.37
CA ALA A 56 -26.07 21.42 12.29
C ALA A 56 -26.00 22.08 10.91
N LEU A 57 -26.70 23.20 10.70
CA LEU A 57 -26.85 23.80 9.36
C LEU A 57 -25.69 24.70 8.95
N PHE A 58 -25.06 25.41 9.88
CA PHE A 58 -24.02 26.39 9.55
C PHE A 58 -22.59 25.88 9.80
N VAL A 59 -22.44 24.82 10.58
CA VAL A 59 -21.11 24.23 10.86
C VAL A 59 -21.00 22.84 10.25
N TYR A 60 -21.85 21.89 10.69
CA TYR A 60 -21.75 20.49 10.27
C TYR A 60 -21.98 20.31 8.77
N VAL A 61 -23.12 20.77 8.25
CA VAL A 61 -23.52 20.57 6.85
C VAL A 61 -22.49 21.18 5.87
N PRO A 62 -22.02 22.43 6.03
CA PRO A 62 -21.02 23.00 5.13
C PRO A 62 -19.67 22.25 5.18
N LEU A 63 -19.21 21.88 6.38
CA LEU A 63 -17.97 21.10 6.55
C LEU A 63 -18.10 19.70 5.96
N ARG A 64 -19.29 19.08 6.07
CA ARG A 64 -19.58 17.78 5.48
C ARG A 64 -19.61 17.85 3.96
N ILE A 65 -20.24 18.87 3.39
CA ILE A 65 -20.26 19.13 1.94
C ILE A 65 -18.83 19.36 1.43
N LEU A 66 -17.99 20.13 2.15
CA LEU A 66 -16.58 20.30 1.80
C LEU A 66 -15.80 18.98 1.82
N LEU A 67 -16.06 18.12 2.82
CA LEU A 67 -15.46 16.79 2.91
C LEU A 67 -15.89 15.88 1.76
N GLU A 68 -17.14 15.98 1.31
CA GLU A 68 -17.69 15.23 0.17
C GLU A 68 -17.21 15.78 -1.17
N ALA A 69 -17.12 17.10 -1.33
CA ALA A 69 -16.52 17.74 -2.50
C ALA A 69 -15.02 17.39 -2.64
N ALA A 70 -14.32 17.18 -1.53
CA ALA A 70 -12.96 16.65 -1.56
C ALA A 70 -12.88 15.22 -2.13
N GLN A 71 -13.98 14.45 -2.16
CA GLN A 71 -14.00 13.12 -2.77
C GLN A 71 -13.92 13.20 -4.30
N THR A 72 -14.55 14.20 -4.90
CA THR A 72 -14.56 14.39 -6.36
C THR A 72 -13.30 15.12 -6.83
N LEU A 73 -12.83 16.10 -6.04
CA LEU A 73 -11.65 16.91 -6.37
C LEU A 73 -10.33 16.23 -5.99
N GLY A 74 -10.32 15.41 -4.94
CA GLY A 74 -9.12 14.77 -4.38
C GLY A 74 -8.31 13.94 -5.38
N PRO A 75 -8.91 13.05 -6.20
CA PRO A 75 -8.18 12.30 -7.21
C PRO A 75 -7.54 13.19 -8.27
N ALA A 76 -8.25 14.23 -8.74
CA ALA A 76 -7.74 15.18 -9.72
C ALA A 76 -6.58 16.02 -9.14
N LEU A 77 -6.70 16.47 -7.90
CA LEU A 77 -5.64 17.16 -7.17
C LEU A 77 -4.42 16.27 -6.94
N ARG A 78 -4.61 15.00 -6.54
CA ARG A 78 -3.52 14.03 -6.39
C ARG A 78 -2.77 13.81 -7.70
N ARG A 79 -3.49 13.63 -8.82
CA ARG A 79 -2.86 13.50 -10.14
C ARG A 79 -2.07 14.75 -10.52
N ARG A 80 -2.63 15.94 -10.28
CA ARG A 80 -1.92 17.22 -10.53
C ARG A 80 -0.69 17.37 -9.65
N LEU A 81 -0.79 17.04 -8.37
CA LEU A 81 0.34 17.09 -7.43
C LEU A 81 1.42 16.09 -7.83
N ALA A 82 1.05 14.85 -8.16
CA ALA A 82 1.97 13.84 -8.64
C ALA A 82 2.66 14.27 -9.94
N ALA A 83 1.91 14.81 -10.91
CA ALA A 83 2.48 15.34 -12.15
C ALA A 83 3.45 16.51 -11.89
N SER A 84 3.11 17.42 -10.97
CA SER A 84 4.00 18.50 -10.57
C SER A 84 5.23 18.03 -9.79
N ALA A 85 5.11 16.92 -9.05
CA ALA A 85 6.20 16.33 -8.28
C ALA A 85 7.13 15.48 -9.15
N ALA A 86 6.61 14.82 -10.19
CA ALA A 86 7.39 13.98 -11.09
C ALA A 86 8.55 14.74 -11.76
N GLY A 87 8.38 16.04 -12.04
CA GLY A 87 9.44 16.89 -12.60
C GLY A 87 10.49 17.37 -11.59
N ARG A 88 10.34 17.10 -10.29
CA ARG A 88 11.26 17.60 -9.26
C ARG A 88 12.39 16.60 -8.98
N ALA A 89 13.59 17.10 -8.73
CA ALA A 89 14.75 16.28 -8.37
C ALA A 89 14.61 15.64 -6.98
N ASP A 90 13.84 16.27 -6.07
CA ASP A 90 13.65 15.85 -4.68
C ASP A 90 12.38 15.02 -4.44
N ARG A 91 11.76 14.47 -5.50
CA ARG A 91 10.44 13.82 -5.42
C ARG A 91 10.35 12.53 -4.57
N TYR A 92 11.48 12.02 -4.11
CA TYR A 92 11.58 10.93 -3.10
C TYR A 92 12.32 11.39 -1.83
N GLY A 93 12.54 12.69 -1.64
CA GLY A 93 13.35 13.23 -0.56
C GLY A 93 12.64 13.24 0.79
N THR A 94 11.30 13.36 0.80
CA THR A 94 10.52 13.35 2.04
C THR A 94 9.42 12.30 2.01
N ARG A 95 9.04 11.81 3.20
CA ARG A 95 7.97 10.82 3.34
C ARG A 95 6.63 11.21 2.67
N PRO A 96 6.13 12.46 2.78
CA PRO A 96 4.91 12.86 2.08
C PRO A 96 5.01 12.78 0.54
N GLU A 97 6.20 13.00 -0.01
CA GLU A 97 6.45 12.90 -1.45
C GLU A 97 6.58 11.46 -1.91
N ILE A 98 7.25 10.62 -1.11
CA ILE A 98 7.26 9.16 -1.30
C ILE A 98 5.81 8.63 -1.29
N GLU A 99 4.98 9.03 -0.32
CA GLU A 99 3.57 8.64 -0.25
C GLU A 99 2.80 9.03 -1.52
N LEU A 100 3.07 10.21 -2.09
CA LEU A 100 2.44 10.71 -3.31
C LEU A 100 2.92 9.96 -4.56
N MET A 101 4.23 9.73 -4.69
CA MET A 101 4.82 9.01 -5.82
C MET A 101 4.39 7.54 -5.82
N VAL A 102 4.35 6.89 -4.66
CA VAL A 102 3.84 5.53 -4.52
C VAL A 102 2.38 5.44 -4.96
N ASP A 103 1.53 6.40 -4.53
CA ASP A 103 0.13 6.45 -4.97
C ASP A 103 0.03 6.56 -6.51
N ALA A 104 0.84 7.43 -7.12
CA ALA A 104 0.86 7.62 -8.57
C ALA A 104 1.36 6.39 -9.32
N LEU A 105 2.42 5.74 -8.84
CA LEU A 105 2.99 4.54 -9.45
C LEU A 105 2.05 3.34 -9.31
N LEU A 106 1.41 3.19 -8.15
CA LEU A 106 0.45 2.12 -7.90
C LEU A 106 -0.77 2.25 -8.83
N ASP A 107 -1.28 3.47 -9.05
CA ASP A 107 -2.40 3.69 -9.96
C ASP A 107 -2.02 3.56 -11.44
N ARG A 108 -0.76 3.80 -11.80
CA ARG A 108 -0.28 3.73 -13.19
C ARG A 108 0.17 2.34 -13.61
N HIS A 109 0.87 1.63 -12.72
CA HIS A 109 1.56 0.40 -13.06
C HIS A 109 0.85 -0.84 -12.54
N VAL A 110 -0.01 -0.76 -11.52
CA VAL A 110 -0.59 -1.96 -10.88
C VAL A 110 -2.09 -2.07 -11.16
N VAL A 111 -2.48 -3.15 -11.81
CA VAL A 111 -3.86 -3.64 -11.83
C VAL A 111 -3.97 -4.74 -10.77
N MET A 112 -4.79 -4.51 -9.74
CA MET A 112 -4.97 -5.52 -8.69
C MET A 112 -5.88 -6.65 -9.19
N PRO A 113 -5.57 -7.92 -8.91
CA PRO A 113 -6.45 -9.04 -9.23
C PRO A 113 -7.77 -8.94 -8.46
N ARG A 114 -8.86 -9.46 -9.01
CA ARG A 114 -10.22 -9.44 -8.44
C ARG A 114 -10.29 -10.02 -7.03
N ILE A 115 -9.45 -11.00 -6.70
CA ILE A 115 -9.39 -11.57 -5.35
C ILE A 115 -8.85 -10.59 -4.29
N ALA A 116 -8.06 -9.59 -4.71
CA ALA A 116 -7.49 -8.59 -3.83
C ALA A 116 -8.51 -7.48 -3.53
N THR A 117 -8.77 -7.26 -2.24
CA THR A 117 -9.65 -6.18 -1.77
C THR A 117 -8.87 -4.87 -1.65
N PRO A 118 -9.55 -3.72 -1.43
CA PRO A 118 -8.89 -2.44 -1.16
C PRO A 118 -7.88 -2.51 0.01
N VAL A 119 -8.06 -3.43 0.96
CA VAL A 119 -7.11 -3.66 2.06
C VAL A 119 -5.75 -4.11 1.53
N GLN A 120 -5.72 -5.04 0.57
CA GLN A 120 -4.48 -5.54 -0.04
C GLN A 120 -3.76 -4.45 -0.84
N LYS A 121 -4.50 -3.65 -1.60
CA LYS A 121 -3.92 -2.47 -2.28
C LYS A 121 -3.32 -1.48 -1.28
N GLY A 122 -4.00 -1.25 -0.15
CA GLY A 122 -3.48 -0.45 0.96
C GLY A 122 -2.20 -1.02 1.59
N LYS A 123 -2.11 -2.35 1.76
CA LYS A 123 -0.90 -3.01 2.27
C LYS A 123 0.27 -2.92 1.30
N ALA A 124 0.03 -3.09 0.00
CA ALA A 124 1.05 -2.91 -1.02
C ALA A 124 1.61 -1.48 -0.99
N ARG A 125 0.72 -0.48 -0.92
CA ARG A 125 1.08 0.94 -0.76
C ARG A 125 1.93 1.17 0.50
N ASP A 126 1.45 0.74 1.67
CA ASP A 126 2.13 0.98 2.94
C ASP A 126 3.49 0.27 3.02
N GLY A 127 3.60 -0.91 2.41
CA GLY A 127 4.86 -1.65 2.25
C GLY A 127 5.84 -0.90 1.36
N ALA A 128 5.41 -0.46 0.17
CA ALA A 128 6.25 0.29 -0.78
C ALA A 128 6.77 1.60 -0.16
N VAL A 129 5.90 2.35 0.52
CA VAL A 129 6.31 3.56 1.25
C VAL A 129 7.36 3.24 2.30
N ALA A 130 7.17 2.19 3.09
CA ALA A 130 8.11 1.85 4.16
C ALA A 130 9.48 1.42 3.61
N VAL A 131 9.51 0.64 2.53
CA VAL A 131 10.76 0.23 1.86
C VAL A 131 11.48 1.43 1.25
N LEU A 132 10.77 2.36 0.59
CA LEU A 132 11.36 3.56 0.01
C LEU A 132 11.88 4.54 1.09
N VAL A 133 11.17 4.65 2.21
CA VAL A 133 11.64 5.43 3.36
C VAL A 133 12.91 4.84 3.95
N GLU A 134 12.98 3.52 4.10
CA GLU A 134 14.17 2.83 4.62
C GLU A 134 15.37 2.93 3.65
N ALA A 135 15.13 2.76 2.35
CA ALA A 135 16.19 2.91 1.35
C ALA A 135 16.76 4.34 1.31
N GLY A 136 15.94 5.36 1.58
CA GLY A 136 16.35 6.76 1.49
C GLY A 136 16.99 7.06 0.12
N PRO A 137 18.16 7.74 0.07
CA PRO A 137 18.86 8.02 -1.18
C PRO A 137 19.64 6.82 -1.75
N ASP A 138 19.68 5.66 -1.10
CA ASP A 138 20.45 4.48 -1.57
C ASP A 138 19.72 3.73 -2.70
N ASP A 139 19.96 4.12 -3.95
CA ASP A 139 19.41 3.44 -5.14
C ASP A 139 19.87 1.98 -5.25
N ALA A 140 21.08 1.66 -4.79
CA ALA A 140 21.59 0.30 -4.80
C ALA A 140 20.88 -0.57 -3.75
N GLY A 141 20.61 -0.01 -2.57
CA GLY A 141 19.77 -0.62 -1.53
C GLY A 141 18.34 -0.86 -2.02
N LEU A 142 17.74 0.13 -2.68
CA LEU A 142 16.42 -0.02 -3.31
C LEU A 142 16.44 -1.13 -4.38
N ARG A 143 17.45 -1.16 -5.25
CA ARG A 143 17.60 -2.20 -6.27
C ARG A 143 17.67 -3.60 -5.65
N ARG A 144 18.50 -3.78 -4.62
CA ARG A 144 18.62 -5.07 -3.90
C ARG A 144 17.33 -5.47 -3.20
N ALA A 145 16.64 -4.53 -2.56
CA ALA A 145 15.35 -4.78 -1.91
C ALA A 145 14.28 -5.18 -2.94
N ALA A 146 14.18 -4.48 -4.07
CA ALA A 146 13.24 -4.81 -5.14
C ALA A 146 13.55 -6.19 -5.76
N GLY A 147 14.82 -6.49 -6.05
CA GLY A 147 15.23 -7.81 -6.55
C GLY A 147 14.97 -8.93 -5.54
N THR A 148 15.18 -8.68 -4.24
CA THR A 148 14.84 -9.64 -3.18
C THR A 148 13.34 -9.88 -3.11
N CYS A 149 12.52 -8.82 -3.18
CA CYS A 149 11.06 -8.97 -3.25
C CYS A 149 10.63 -9.79 -4.47
N LEU A 150 11.22 -9.55 -5.63
CA LEU A 150 10.93 -10.29 -6.85
C LEU A 150 11.27 -11.78 -6.72
N GLY A 151 12.46 -12.11 -6.19
CA GLY A 151 12.83 -13.50 -5.92
C GLY A 151 11.90 -14.19 -4.91
N VAL A 152 11.35 -13.45 -3.93
CA VAL A 152 10.34 -13.99 -3.02
C VAL A 152 9.02 -14.24 -3.75
N VAL A 153 8.57 -13.32 -4.61
CA VAL A 153 7.35 -13.50 -5.42
C VAL A 153 7.49 -14.72 -6.32
N ASP A 154 8.61 -14.86 -7.03
CA ASP A 154 8.89 -15.97 -7.94
C ASP A 154 8.83 -17.34 -7.26
N ARG A 155 9.51 -17.44 -6.12
CA ARG A 155 9.48 -18.68 -5.35
C ARG A 155 8.10 -18.96 -4.76
N TRP A 156 7.39 -17.93 -4.31
CA TRP A 156 6.09 -18.10 -3.68
C TRP A 156 5.00 -18.49 -4.70
N VAL A 157 4.94 -17.85 -5.87
CA VAL A 157 3.99 -18.21 -6.94
C VAL A 157 4.23 -19.64 -7.43
N THR A 158 5.50 -20.06 -7.57
CA THR A 158 5.86 -21.43 -7.92
C THR A 158 5.37 -22.44 -6.88
N ILE A 159 5.50 -22.10 -5.58
CA ILE A 159 5.00 -22.96 -4.49
C ILE A 159 3.46 -23.04 -4.52
N LEU A 160 2.76 -21.91 -4.66
CA LEU A 160 1.29 -21.90 -4.72
C LEU A 160 0.76 -22.63 -5.95
N GLY A 161 1.42 -22.48 -7.10
CA GLY A 161 1.02 -23.15 -8.33
C GLY A 161 1.11 -24.68 -8.27
N ARG A 162 2.05 -25.22 -7.49
CA ARG A 162 2.10 -26.67 -7.21
C ARG A 162 0.98 -27.13 -6.29
N TRP A 163 0.50 -26.27 -5.40
CA TRP A 163 -0.55 -26.59 -4.42
C TRP A 163 -1.96 -26.50 -4.98
N ALA A 164 -2.17 -25.80 -6.09
CA ALA A 164 -3.48 -25.74 -6.73
C ALA A 164 -4.02 -27.12 -7.14
N VAL A 165 -3.14 -28.13 -7.20
CA VAL A 165 -3.45 -29.53 -7.55
C VAL A 165 -3.74 -30.40 -6.31
N ASP A 166 -3.58 -29.87 -5.09
CA ASP A 166 -3.65 -30.65 -3.83
C ASP A 166 -4.94 -30.32 -3.04
N GLU A 167 -5.88 -31.28 -2.96
CA GLU A 167 -7.29 -31.10 -2.55
C GLU A 167 -7.51 -30.87 -1.03
N GLY A 168 -6.45 -30.91 -0.20
CA GLY A 168 -6.58 -31.03 1.26
C GLY A 168 -6.69 -29.73 2.08
N ARG A 169 -6.68 -28.53 1.47
CA ARG A 169 -6.63 -27.25 2.23
C ARG A 169 -7.93 -26.44 2.14
N SER A 170 -8.20 -25.68 3.21
CA SER A 170 -9.35 -24.78 3.24
C SER A 170 -9.22 -23.67 2.18
N ILE A 171 -10.28 -23.43 1.42
CA ILE A 171 -10.33 -22.40 0.38
C ILE A 171 -10.03 -20.99 0.93
N GLN A 172 -10.39 -20.74 2.20
CA GLN A 172 -10.11 -19.49 2.90
C GLN A 172 -8.60 -19.27 3.13
N ALA A 173 -7.87 -20.32 3.52
CA ALA A 173 -6.42 -20.23 3.68
C ALA A 173 -5.73 -19.97 2.33
N ARG A 174 -6.19 -20.65 1.27
CA ARG A 174 -5.73 -20.43 -0.11
C ARG A 174 -5.93 -18.97 -0.53
N TRP A 175 -7.14 -18.43 -0.36
CA TRP A 175 -7.41 -17.03 -0.70
C TRP A 175 -6.59 -16.04 0.13
N GLY A 176 -6.34 -16.34 1.41
CA GLY A 176 -5.45 -15.53 2.25
C GLY A 176 -4.03 -15.46 1.67
N ASP A 177 -3.46 -16.62 1.29
CA ASP A 177 -2.14 -16.71 0.69
C ASP A 177 -2.06 -15.98 -0.67
N VAL A 178 -3.04 -16.20 -1.54
CA VAL A 178 -3.11 -15.56 -2.87
C VAL A 178 -3.24 -14.03 -2.74
N ARG A 179 -4.09 -13.53 -1.84
CA ARG A 179 -4.22 -12.09 -1.57
C ARG A 179 -2.92 -11.48 -1.05
N ALA A 180 -2.19 -12.19 -0.20
CA ALA A 180 -0.91 -11.75 0.31
C ALA A 180 0.17 -11.73 -0.79
N LEU A 181 0.21 -12.76 -1.65
CA LEU A 181 1.09 -12.79 -2.82
C LEU A 181 0.79 -11.63 -3.77
N ALA A 182 -0.48 -11.41 -4.14
CA ALA A 182 -0.89 -10.31 -5.01
C ALA A 182 -0.46 -8.94 -4.46
N ALA A 183 -0.61 -8.71 -3.15
CA ALA A 183 -0.16 -7.48 -2.52
C ALA A 183 1.38 -7.33 -2.55
N MET A 184 2.14 -8.44 -2.43
CA MET A 184 3.60 -8.42 -2.53
C MET A 184 4.07 -8.13 -3.96
N ALA A 185 3.44 -8.78 -4.96
CA ALA A 185 3.72 -8.55 -6.38
C ALA A 185 3.44 -7.08 -6.77
N ALA A 186 2.28 -6.55 -6.35
CA ALA A 186 1.94 -5.13 -6.52
C ALA A 186 2.97 -4.17 -5.90
N MET A 187 3.37 -4.42 -4.65
CA MET A 187 4.42 -3.63 -4.00
C MET A 187 5.74 -3.72 -4.75
N THR A 188 6.14 -4.93 -5.18
CA THR A 188 7.38 -5.17 -5.93
C THR A 188 7.38 -4.37 -7.23
N ARG A 189 6.28 -4.40 -7.99
CA ARG A 189 6.12 -3.61 -9.22
C ARG A 189 6.29 -2.11 -8.98
N VAL A 190 5.72 -1.59 -7.89
CA VAL A 190 5.91 -0.18 -7.49
C VAL A 190 7.37 0.12 -7.16
N LEU A 191 8.09 -0.78 -6.48
CA LEU A 191 9.50 -0.58 -6.16
C LEU A 191 10.39 -0.58 -7.42
N LEU A 192 10.11 -1.48 -8.38
CA LEU A 192 10.80 -1.50 -9.68
C LEU A 192 10.55 -0.20 -10.46
N ALA A 193 9.30 0.26 -10.51
CA ALA A 193 8.94 1.51 -11.17
C ALA A 193 9.57 2.72 -10.46
N ALA A 194 9.65 2.73 -9.12
CA ALA A 194 10.30 3.79 -8.36
C ALA A 194 11.83 3.80 -8.57
N TYR A 195 12.47 2.64 -8.68
CA TYR A 195 13.89 2.55 -9.03
C TYR A 195 14.16 3.11 -10.43
N THR A 196 13.35 2.68 -11.41
CA THR A 196 13.46 3.13 -12.80
C THR A 196 13.23 4.63 -12.92
N ASP A 197 12.24 5.17 -12.21
CA ASP A 197 11.98 6.61 -12.15
C ASP A 197 13.14 7.39 -11.51
N ARG A 198 13.72 6.89 -10.41
CA ARG A 198 14.84 7.57 -9.70
C ARG A 198 16.12 7.58 -10.52
N THR A 199 16.44 6.47 -11.16
CA THR A 199 17.74 6.26 -11.82
C THR A 199 17.72 6.57 -13.32
N ALA A 200 16.54 6.70 -13.92
CA ALA A 200 16.35 6.72 -15.38
C ALA A 200 16.97 5.50 -16.09
N THR A 201 17.15 4.39 -15.37
CA THR A 201 17.67 3.12 -15.90
C THR A 201 16.65 2.02 -15.69
N THR A 202 16.47 1.16 -16.69
CA THR A 202 15.60 -0.01 -16.59
C THR A 202 16.13 -0.96 -15.53
N PHE A 203 15.23 -1.57 -14.77
CA PHE A 203 15.60 -2.61 -13.84
C PHE A 203 15.97 -3.90 -14.59
N GLU A 204 17.25 -4.27 -14.56
CA GLU A 204 17.75 -5.51 -15.17
C GLU A 204 18.22 -6.49 -14.09
N LEU A 205 17.83 -7.75 -14.17
CA LEU A 205 18.38 -8.81 -13.31
C LEU A 205 19.56 -9.50 -13.99
N GLY A 206 20.75 -8.93 -13.87
CA GLY A 206 21.98 -9.58 -14.33
C GLY A 206 21.96 -10.08 -15.79
N ASP A 207 22.94 -10.89 -16.16
CA ASP A 207 23.03 -11.48 -17.50
C ASP A 207 22.42 -12.89 -17.50
N GLY A 208 21.36 -13.13 -18.30
CA GLY A 208 20.77 -14.47 -18.45
C GLY A 208 19.39 -14.51 -19.13
N GLN A 209 18.85 -15.73 -19.29
CA GLN A 209 17.50 -16.01 -19.82
C GLN A 209 16.43 -15.84 -18.73
N LEU A 210 16.46 -14.70 -18.04
CA LEU A 210 15.44 -14.35 -17.04
C LEU A 210 14.29 -13.63 -17.74
N SER A 211 13.06 -13.85 -17.25
CA SER A 211 11.89 -13.10 -17.71
C SER A 211 12.07 -11.61 -17.45
N ASP A 212 11.44 -10.79 -18.28
CA ASP A 212 11.29 -9.37 -17.96
C ASP A 212 10.52 -9.22 -16.63
N PRO A 213 11.02 -8.43 -15.66
CA PRO A 213 10.38 -8.28 -14.35
C PRO A 213 8.97 -7.73 -14.40
N GLU A 214 8.67 -6.85 -15.36
CA GLU A 214 7.33 -6.30 -15.48
C GLU A 214 6.37 -7.34 -16.07
N GLU A 215 6.77 -8.06 -17.11
CA GLU A 215 5.98 -9.15 -17.69
C GLU A 215 5.73 -10.27 -16.68
N PHE A 216 6.77 -10.65 -15.91
CA PHE A 216 6.67 -11.66 -14.87
C PHE A 216 5.65 -11.28 -13.78
N LEU A 217 5.69 -10.03 -13.32
CA LEU A 217 4.77 -9.55 -12.29
C LEU A 217 3.34 -9.42 -12.81
N ASP A 218 3.14 -9.07 -14.09
CA ASP A 218 1.81 -9.06 -14.72
C ASP A 218 1.25 -10.49 -14.79
N ALA A 219 2.04 -11.44 -15.30
CA ALA A 219 1.64 -12.85 -15.31
C ALA A 219 1.35 -13.38 -13.89
N CYS A 220 2.13 -12.97 -12.88
CA CYS A 220 1.90 -13.37 -11.49
C CYS A 220 0.60 -12.80 -10.93
N LEU A 221 0.25 -11.55 -11.25
CA LEU A 221 -1.00 -10.92 -10.80
C LEU A 221 -2.21 -11.56 -11.49
N ASP A 222 -2.13 -11.83 -12.78
CA ASP A 222 -3.18 -12.56 -13.52
C ASP A 222 -3.37 -13.98 -12.97
N TYR A 223 -2.27 -14.68 -12.71
CA TYR A 223 -2.30 -16.02 -12.15
C TYR A 223 -2.86 -16.07 -10.72
N CYS A 224 -2.73 -14.98 -9.95
CA CYS A 224 -3.39 -14.87 -8.65
C CYS A 224 -4.92 -14.86 -8.78
N ASP A 225 -5.47 -14.32 -9.87
CA ASP A 225 -6.90 -14.40 -10.16
C ASP A 225 -7.30 -15.83 -10.54
N ASP A 226 -6.52 -16.49 -11.40
CA ASP A 226 -6.76 -17.89 -11.77
C ASP A 226 -6.74 -18.80 -10.52
N LEU A 227 -5.72 -18.68 -9.67
CA LEU A 227 -5.60 -19.43 -8.41
C LEU A 227 -6.79 -19.25 -7.45
N ALA A 228 -7.43 -18.09 -7.51
CA ALA A 228 -8.51 -17.76 -6.61
C ALA A 228 -9.89 -18.19 -7.13
N LEU A 229 -10.10 -18.06 -8.44
CA LEU A 229 -11.41 -18.14 -9.09
C LEU A 229 -11.64 -19.45 -9.82
N GLU A 230 -10.58 -20.06 -10.37
CA GLU A 230 -10.70 -21.28 -11.15
C GLU A 230 -10.62 -22.52 -10.25
N VAL A 231 -11.35 -23.55 -10.66
CA VAL A 231 -11.30 -24.88 -10.02
C VAL A 231 -10.08 -25.64 -10.54
N ASP A 232 -9.86 -25.62 -11.86
CA ASP A 232 -8.76 -26.28 -12.54
C ASP A 232 -7.71 -25.25 -12.99
N VAL A 233 -6.86 -24.83 -12.05
CA VAL A 233 -5.81 -23.85 -12.31
C VAL A 233 -4.68 -24.50 -13.11
N ARG A 234 -4.24 -23.85 -14.19
CA ARG A 234 -3.06 -24.30 -14.94
C ARG A 234 -1.83 -24.25 -14.06
N ALA A 235 -0.88 -25.16 -14.26
CA ALA A 235 0.39 -25.06 -13.54
C ALA A 235 1.14 -23.78 -13.94
N TRP A 236 1.73 -23.09 -12.95
CA TRP A 236 2.66 -21.98 -13.18
C TRP A 236 3.84 -22.45 -14.04
N ARG A 237 4.05 -21.78 -15.17
CA ARG A 237 5.07 -22.14 -16.18
C ARG A 237 5.94 -20.98 -16.64
N GLU A 238 5.72 -19.78 -16.08
CA GLU A 238 6.53 -18.63 -16.45
C GLU A 238 8.01 -18.88 -16.11
N PRO A 239 8.95 -18.40 -16.93
CA PRO A 239 10.36 -18.52 -16.62
C PRO A 239 10.68 -17.74 -15.33
N PRO A 240 11.63 -18.23 -14.52
CA PRO A 240 12.02 -17.57 -13.28
C PRO A 240 12.59 -16.17 -13.56
N CYS A 241 12.41 -15.28 -12.60
CA CYS A 241 12.68 -13.85 -12.76
C CYS A 241 13.68 -13.31 -11.72
N GLY A 242 14.55 -14.16 -11.18
CA GLY A 242 15.35 -13.87 -9.98
C GLY A 242 16.61 -14.71 -9.84
N ASP A 243 17.61 -14.14 -9.17
CA ASP A 243 18.62 -14.94 -8.48
C ASP A 243 17.92 -15.79 -7.40
N MET A 244 18.31 -17.07 -7.29
CA MET A 244 17.72 -17.97 -6.30
C MET A 244 18.10 -17.53 -4.88
N LEU A 245 17.17 -16.86 -4.20
CA LEU A 245 17.26 -16.67 -2.75
C LEU A 245 17.23 -18.03 -2.03
N ALA A 246 18.00 -18.14 -0.95
CA ALA A 246 17.94 -19.32 -0.10
C ALA A 246 16.51 -19.53 0.43
N GLN A 247 16.11 -20.80 0.59
CA GLN A 247 14.74 -21.14 1.01
C GLN A 247 14.38 -20.50 2.35
N THR A 248 15.31 -20.57 3.29
CA THR A 248 15.17 -20.02 4.63
C THR A 248 14.92 -18.51 4.61
N GLN A 249 15.63 -17.77 3.75
CA GLN A 249 15.45 -16.32 3.58
C GLN A 249 14.10 -16.01 2.95
N THR A 250 13.71 -16.74 1.91
CA THR A 250 12.40 -16.58 1.27
C THR A 250 11.27 -16.80 2.28
N ASP A 251 11.36 -17.88 3.06
CA ASP A 251 10.35 -18.23 4.06
C ASP A 251 10.28 -17.22 5.21
N GLU A 252 11.40 -16.62 5.59
CA GLU A 252 11.44 -15.55 6.60
C GLU A 252 10.73 -14.29 6.11
N ILE A 253 11.09 -13.79 4.93
CA ILE A 253 10.49 -12.58 4.34
C ILE A 253 8.99 -12.81 4.09
N ARG A 254 8.63 -13.96 3.50
CA ARG A 254 7.23 -14.32 3.26
C ARG A 254 6.41 -14.34 4.55
N ARG A 255 6.94 -14.93 5.64
CA ARG A 255 6.26 -14.95 6.94
C ARG A 255 6.10 -13.55 7.53
N ALA A 256 7.14 -12.73 7.46
CA ALA A 256 7.08 -11.35 7.94
C ALA A 256 6.05 -10.52 7.15
N TRP A 257 6.04 -10.67 5.83
CA TRP A 257 5.07 -10.05 4.93
C TRP A 257 3.63 -10.49 5.25
N LYS A 258 3.38 -11.79 5.37
CA LYS A 258 2.05 -12.31 5.73
C LYS A 258 1.57 -11.75 7.06
N ARG A 259 2.41 -11.75 8.09
CA ARG A 259 2.09 -11.14 9.40
C ARG A 259 1.70 -9.67 9.23
N PHE A 260 2.44 -8.91 8.43
CA PHE A 260 2.11 -7.51 8.16
C PHE A 260 0.76 -7.34 7.44
N VAL A 261 0.48 -8.14 6.41
CA VAL A 261 -0.77 -8.08 5.64
C VAL A 261 -1.99 -8.46 6.48
N GLU A 262 -1.86 -9.48 7.33
CA GLU A 262 -2.94 -10.01 8.18
C GLU A 262 -3.22 -9.12 9.41
N THR A 263 -2.23 -8.33 9.85
CA THR A 263 -2.41 -7.41 11.00
C THR A 263 -3.29 -6.21 10.61
N GLY A 264 -4.36 -5.95 11.36
CA GLY A 264 -5.21 -4.76 11.19
C GLY A 264 -4.45 -3.44 11.36
N ALA A 265 -5.00 -2.33 10.86
CA ALA A 265 -4.38 -1.02 11.04
C ALA A 265 -4.54 -0.50 12.49
N PRO A 266 -3.50 0.09 13.12
CA PRO A 266 -2.15 0.32 12.60
C PRO A 266 -1.19 -0.87 12.81
N ALA A 267 -0.58 -1.36 11.72
CA ALA A 267 0.33 -2.52 11.75
C ALA A 267 1.83 -2.11 11.82
N LEU A 268 2.18 -1.20 12.73
CA LEU A 268 3.51 -0.58 12.77
C LEU A 268 4.63 -1.60 13.01
N GLU A 269 4.54 -2.40 14.07
CA GLU A 269 5.56 -3.38 14.43
C GLU A 269 5.74 -4.46 13.36
N ALA A 270 4.62 -4.98 12.83
CA ALA A 270 4.66 -5.99 11.77
C ALA A 270 5.28 -5.42 10.48
N ARG A 271 5.01 -4.16 10.14
CA ARG A 271 5.63 -3.48 8.99
C ARG A 271 7.13 -3.29 9.18
N THR A 272 7.56 -2.84 10.37
CA THR A 272 8.99 -2.70 10.69
C THR A 272 9.68 -4.05 10.61
N GLY A 273 9.09 -5.12 11.18
CA GLY A 273 9.64 -6.47 11.09
C GLY A 273 9.81 -6.98 9.65
N PHE A 274 8.85 -6.68 8.78
CA PHE A 274 8.96 -6.97 7.35
C PHE A 274 10.12 -6.21 6.68
N VAL A 275 10.20 -4.89 6.87
CA VAL A 275 11.26 -4.06 6.29
C VAL A 275 12.64 -4.52 6.78
N THR A 276 12.79 -4.78 8.08
CA THR A 276 14.05 -5.29 8.65
C THR A 276 14.44 -6.63 8.04
N ALA A 277 13.50 -7.58 7.88
CA ALA A 277 13.78 -8.87 7.25
C ALA A 277 14.23 -8.70 5.79
N LEU A 278 13.59 -7.82 5.04
CA LEU A 278 13.91 -7.54 3.64
C LEU A 278 15.32 -6.96 3.49
N PHE A 279 15.66 -5.91 4.23
CA PHE A 279 16.97 -5.25 4.13
C PHE A 279 18.11 -6.11 4.70
N THR A 280 17.86 -6.89 5.75
CA THR A 280 18.84 -7.86 6.28
C THR A 280 19.19 -8.93 5.24
N ALA A 281 18.18 -9.46 4.54
CA ALA A 281 18.40 -10.43 3.47
C ALA A 281 19.13 -9.80 2.27
N SER A 282 18.74 -8.57 1.90
CA SER A 282 19.32 -7.80 0.78
C SER A 282 20.79 -7.41 1.01
N SER A 283 21.27 -7.47 2.25
CA SER A 283 22.64 -7.09 2.63
C SER A 283 23.63 -8.25 2.66
N ARG A 284 23.16 -9.51 2.56
CA ARG A 284 24.06 -10.67 2.53
C ARG A 284 24.53 -10.94 1.10
N PRO A 285 25.84 -11.09 0.84
CA PRO A 285 26.31 -11.54 -0.46
C PRO A 285 25.73 -12.93 -0.75
N ALA A 286 25.32 -13.17 -1.99
CA ALA A 286 24.96 -14.49 -2.47
C ALA A 286 26.14 -15.42 -2.16
N GLN A 287 25.96 -16.39 -1.27
CA GLN A 287 26.97 -17.41 -1.06
C GLN A 287 27.12 -18.14 -2.39
N SER A 288 28.26 -17.98 -3.04
CA SER A 288 28.63 -18.82 -4.18
C SER A 288 28.66 -20.25 -3.65
N THR A 289 27.67 -21.06 -4.01
CA THR A 289 27.81 -22.51 -3.98
C THR A 289 28.85 -22.86 -5.04
N VAL A 290 30.11 -22.80 -4.65
CA VAL A 290 31.21 -23.45 -5.37
C VAL A 290 31.01 -24.95 -5.14
N SER A 291 30.63 -25.60 -6.24
CA SER A 291 30.82 -27.01 -6.64
C SER A 291 31.02 -28.05 -5.54
#